data_AF-A0ABD0Q5Z3-F1
#
_entry.id   AF-A0ABD0Q5Z3-F1
#
_cell.length_a   1.000
_cell.length_b   1.000
_cell.length_c   1.000
_cell.angle_alpha   90.00
_cell.angle_beta   90.00
_cell.angle_gamma   90.00
#
_symmetry.space_group_name_H-M   'P 1'
#
loop_
_entity.id
_entity.type
_entity.pdbx_description
1 polymer ?
#
loop_
_entity_poly.entity_id
_entity_poly.type
_entity_poly.pdbx_seq_one_letter_code
_entity_poly.pdbx_strand_id
1 'polypeptide(L)'
;TSRKPSISDHCRLYFGAIQKAISVFLSSLNDGQPPEKFISHSKLVIMVGQRLVNTLCSEAKNLEASREMLSMSNHLCAQLKKLALVTKKAALNFPDKLALQEAQDTAKELAQRAQHFRMSLDV
;
A
#
# COMPACT_ATOMS: atom_id res chain seq x y z
N THR A 1 32.81 3.76 -2.92
CA THR A 1 31.61 4.42 -2.38
C THR A 1 30.42 4.00 -3.23
N SER A 2 29.62 3.03 -2.77
CA SER A 2 28.47 2.53 -3.54
C SER A 2 27.37 3.58 -3.52
N ARG A 3 27.10 4.20 -4.68
CA ARG A 3 26.05 5.21 -4.85
C ARG A 3 24.71 4.47 -4.77
N LYS A 4 24.01 4.61 -3.66
CA LYS A 4 22.69 4.01 -3.49
C LYS A 4 21.72 4.54 -4.57
N PRO A 5 20.79 3.69 -5.04
CA PRO A 5 19.84 4.08 -6.07
C PRO A 5 18.88 5.17 -5.56
N SER A 6 19.01 6.38 -6.08
CA SER A 6 17.99 7.42 -5.92
C SER A 6 16.75 7.01 -6.71
N ILE A 7 15.62 6.82 -6.01
CA ILE A 7 14.32 6.57 -6.65
C ILE A 7 13.84 7.78 -7.47
N SER A 8 13.00 7.54 -8.48
CA SER A 8 12.44 8.64 -9.28
C SER A 8 11.42 9.49 -8.52
N ASP A 9 11.16 10.69 -9.04
CA ASP A 9 10.09 11.56 -8.53
C ASP A 9 8.71 10.88 -8.59
N HIS A 10 8.46 10.05 -9.61
CA HIS A 10 7.23 9.27 -9.72
C HIS A 10 7.10 8.27 -8.56
N CYS A 11 8.20 7.59 -8.21
CA CYS A 11 8.22 6.66 -7.09
C CYS A 11 7.94 7.38 -5.77
N ARG A 12 8.61 8.51 -5.53
CA ARG A 12 8.39 9.38 -4.35
C ARG A 12 6.94 9.86 -4.26
N LEU A 13 6.36 10.28 -5.39
CA LEU A 13 4.96 10.70 -5.48
C LEU A 13 4.01 9.56 -5.09
N TYR A 14 4.22 8.34 -5.62
CA TYR A 14 3.34 7.21 -5.31
C TYR A 14 3.48 6.73 -3.86
N PHE A 15 4.66 6.83 -3.24
CA PHE A 15 4.81 6.61 -1.80
C PHE A 15 4.00 7.62 -0.97
N GLY A 16 3.98 8.91 -1.35
CA GLY A 16 3.11 9.89 -0.69
C GLY A 16 1.62 9.62 -0.92
N ALA A 17 1.24 9.29 -2.15
CA ALA A 17 -0.13 9.05 -2.53
C ALA A 17 -0.73 7.81 -1.82
N ILE A 18 0.04 6.72 -1.67
CA ILE A 18 -0.45 5.52 -0.99
C ILE A 18 -0.70 5.79 0.50
N GLN A 19 0.16 6.56 1.18
CA GLN A 19 -0.05 6.97 2.57
C GLN A 19 -1.34 7.77 2.72
N LYS A 20 -1.58 8.72 1.82
CA LYS A 20 -2.82 9.52 1.84
C LYS A 20 -4.06 8.66 1.60
N ALA A 21 -4.02 7.76 0.62
CA ALA A 21 -5.13 6.85 0.32
C ALA A 21 -5.44 5.93 1.52
N ILE A 22 -4.41 5.38 2.17
CA ILE A 22 -4.58 4.52 3.36
C ILE A 22 -5.20 5.31 4.51
N SER A 23 -4.74 6.54 4.76
CA SER A 23 -5.32 7.40 5.79
C SER A 23 -6.81 7.63 5.57
N VAL A 24 -7.25 7.92 4.34
CA VAL A 24 -8.67 8.10 4.01
C VAL A 24 -9.47 6.80 4.19
N PHE A 25 -8.91 5.66 3.78
CA PHE A 25 -9.52 4.36 3.99
C PHE A 25 -9.72 4.05 5.48
N LEU A 26 -8.68 4.23 6.30
CA LEU A 26 -8.73 4.04 7.75
C LEU A 26 -9.76 4.95 8.42
N SER A 27 -9.79 6.23 8.08
CA SER A 27 -10.82 7.16 8.57
C SER A 27 -12.22 6.64 8.24
N SER A 28 -12.48 6.18 7.01
CA SER A 28 -13.80 5.66 6.65
C SER A 28 -14.22 4.42 7.45
N LEU A 29 -13.28 3.55 7.84
CA LEU A 29 -13.58 2.41 8.71
C LEU A 29 -13.85 2.86 10.16
N ASN A 30 -13.07 3.81 10.67
CA ASN A 30 -13.23 4.34 12.03
C ASN A 30 -14.52 5.13 12.20
N ASP A 31 -14.93 5.86 11.17
CA ASP A 31 -16.15 6.65 11.13
C ASP A 31 -17.41 5.78 10.92
N GLY A 32 -17.26 4.45 10.84
CA GLY A 32 -18.37 3.53 10.63
C GLY A 32 -19.08 3.70 9.28
N GLN A 33 -18.37 4.19 8.26
CA GLN A 33 -18.95 4.39 6.93
C GLN A 33 -19.44 3.06 6.33
N PRO A 34 -20.51 3.09 5.52
CA PRO A 34 -21.06 1.88 4.91
C PRO A 34 -20.09 1.24 3.91
N PRO A 35 -20.26 -0.07 3.58
CA PRO A 35 -19.41 -0.81 2.66
C PRO A 35 -19.04 -0.09 1.37
N GLU A 36 -20.01 0.54 0.71
CA GLU A 36 -19.82 1.25 -0.55
C GLU A 36 -18.73 2.33 -0.46
N LYS A 37 -18.68 3.06 0.67
CA LYS A 37 -17.71 4.14 0.91
C LYS A 37 -16.32 3.58 1.15
N PHE A 38 -16.15 2.68 2.12
CA PHE A 38 -14.82 2.16 2.42
C PHE A 38 -14.27 1.24 1.30
N ILE A 39 -15.13 0.55 0.53
CA ILE A 39 -14.72 -0.19 -0.66
C ILE A 39 -14.12 0.76 -1.69
N SER A 40 -14.75 1.93 -1.90
CA SER A 40 -14.25 2.93 -2.86
C SER A 40 -12.87 3.45 -2.45
N HIS A 41 -12.64 3.70 -1.16
CA HIS A 41 -11.32 4.08 -0.65
C HIS A 41 -10.30 2.94 -0.75
N SER A 42 -10.68 1.69 -0.45
CA SER A 42 -9.81 0.52 -0.60
C SER A 42 -9.36 0.31 -2.05
N LYS A 43 -10.27 0.49 -3.02
CA LYS A 43 -9.93 0.46 -4.47
C LYS A 43 -8.88 1.51 -4.82
N LEU A 44 -8.99 2.71 -4.27
CA LEU A 44 -7.99 3.76 -4.47
C LEU A 44 -6.62 3.36 -3.89
N VAL A 45 -6.58 2.80 -2.68
CA VAL A 45 -5.35 2.26 -2.08
C VAL A 45 -4.72 1.20 -2.98
N ILE A 46 -5.51 0.24 -3.48
CA ILE A 46 -5.04 -0.84 -4.36
C ILE A 46 -4.49 -0.28 -5.67
N MET A 47 -5.21 0.66 -6.29
CA MET A 47 -4.78 1.28 -7.55
C MET A 47 -3.47 2.04 -7.39
N VAL A 48 -3.36 2.90 -6.37
CA VAL A 48 -2.13 3.68 -6.11
C VAL A 48 -0.98 2.74 -5.73
N GLY A 49 -1.23 1.74 -4.89
CA GLY A 49 -0.24 0.73 -4.52
C GLY A 49 0.27 -0.07 -5.72
N GLN A 50 -0.61 -0.43 -6.67
CA GLN A 50 -0.20 -1.12 -7.88
C GLN A 50 0.68 -0.23 -8.77
N ARG A 51 0.38 1.07 -8.86
CA ARG A 51 1.24 2.02 -9.58
C ARG A 51 2.63 2.12 -8.94
N LEU A 52 2.70 2.17 -7.61
CA LEU A 52 3.98 2.12 -6.88
C LEU A 52 4.77 0.84 -7.20
N VAL A 53 4.12 -0.32 -7.14
CA VAL A 53 4.74 -1.62 -7.49
C VAL A 53 5.29 -1.59 -8.92
N ASN A 54 4.51 -1.09 -9.88
CA ASN A 54 4.94 -1.01 -11.28
C ASN A 54 6.16 -0.10 -11.44
N THR A 55 6.18 1.05 -10.76
CA THR A 55 7.33 1.97 -10.78
C THR A 55 8.58 1.32 -10.17
N LEU A 56 8.46 0.70 -8.99
CA LEU A 56 9.56 -0.02 -8.34
C LEU A 56 10.12 -1.15 -9.23
N CYS A 57 9.25 -1.96 -9.84
CA CYS A 57 9.65 -2.99 -10.80
C CYS A 57 10.36 -2.43 -12.04
N SER A 58 9.93 -1.27 -12.53
CA SER A 58 10.57 -0.61 -13.67
C SER A 58 11.96 -0.08 -13.30
N GLU A 59 12.11 0.55 -12.13
CA GLU A 59 13.39 1.07 -11.65
C GLU A 59 14.38 -0.05 -11.33
N ALA A 60 13.91 -1.17 -10.76
CA ALA A 60 14.73 -2.34 -10.46
C ALA A 60 15.38 -2.99 -11.70
N LYS A 61 14.79 -2.80 -12.89
CA LYS A 61 15.36 -3.29 -14.16
C LYS A 61 16.48 -2.39 -14.69
N ASN A 62 16.50 -1.12 -14.28
CA ASN A 62 17.42 -0.10 -14.77
C ASN A 62 18.64 0.12 -13.85
N LEU A 63 18.64 -0.50 -12.66
CA LEU A 63 19.67 -0.33 -11.63
C LEU A 63 20.22 -1.70 -11.22
N GLU A 64 21.54 -1.80 -10.96
CA GLU A 64 22.14 -3.01 -10.37
C GLU A 64 21.60 -3.33 -8.94
N ALA A 65 20.92 -2.38 -8.30
CA ALA A 65 20.22 -2.56 -7.02
C ALA A 65 18.85 -3.29 -7.15
N SER A 66 18.83 -4.35 -7.97
CA SER A 66 17.60 -4.94 -8.48
C SER A 66 16.83 -5.80 -7.46
N ARG A 67 17.52 -6.54 -6.58
CA ARG A 67 16.85 -7.56 -5.74
C ARG A 67 16.01 -6.97 -4.61
N GLU A 68 16.46 -5.89 -3.98
CA GLU A 68 15.72 -5.25 -2.89
C GLU A 68 14.41 -4.64 -3.41
N MET A 69 14.48 -3.82 -4.47
CA MET A 69 13.29 -3.24 -5.09
C MET A 69 12.30 -4.31 -5.58
N LEU A 70 12.77 -5.40 -6.20
CA LEU A 70 11.91 -6.52 -6.60
C LEU A 70 11.27 -7.22 -5.39
N SER A 71 12.04 -7.46 -4.33
CA SER A 71 11.52 -8.00 -3.08
C SER A 71 10.44 -7.09 -2.49
N MET A 72 10.67 -5.78 -2.46
CA MET A 72 9.71 -4.79 -1.98
C MET A 72 8.43 -4.78 -2.81
N SER A 73 8.55 -4.81 -4.15
CA SER A 73 7.41 -4.92 -5.07
C SER A 73 6.57 -6.16 -4.80
N ASN A 74 7.21 -7.32 -4.58
CA ASN A 74 6.51 -8.56 -4.26
C ASN A 74 5.77 -8.47 -2.92
N HIS A 75 6.41 -7.93 -1.88
CA HIS A 75 5.79 -7.75 -0.56
C HIS A 75 4.60 -6.78 -0.62
N LEU A 76 4.75 -5.65 -1.31
CA LEU A 76 3.65 -4.71 -1.51
C LEU A 76 2.49 -5.37 -2.27
N CYS A 77 2.77 -6.07 -3.36
CA CYS A 77 1.75 -6.79 -4.13
C CYS A 77 0.97 -7.81 -3.28
N ALA A 78 1.65 -8.59 -2.44
CA ALA A 78 1.01 -9.52 -1.52
C ALA A 78 0.10 -8.81 -0.51
N GLN A 79 0.55 -7.68 0.05
CA GLN A 79 -0.25 -6.89 1.00
C GLN A 79 -1.47 -6.23 0.33
N LEU A 80 -1.36 -5.76 -0.91
CA LEU A 80 -2.51 -5.22 -1.65
C LEU A 80 -3.57 -6.30 -1.91
N LYS A 81 -3.15 -7.53 -2.24
CA LYS A 81 -4.06 -8.68 -2.37
C LYS A 81 -4.75 -9.02 -1.05
N LYS A 82 -3.99 -9.03 0.06
CA LYS A 82 -4.53 -9.23 1.41
C LYS A 82 -5.56 -8.14 1.75
N LEU A 83 -5.24 -6.87 1.48
CA LEU A 83 -6.14 -5.75 1.70
C LEU A 83 -7.47 -5.90 0.94
N ALA A 84 -7.42 -6.33 -0.33
CA ALA A 84 -8.61 -6.60 -1.13
C ALA A 84 -9.49 -7.71 -0.49
N LEU A 85 -8.86 -8.79 -0.02
CA LEU A 85 -9.55 -9.91 0.62
C LEU A 85 -10.24 -9.50 1.92
N VAL A 86 -9.52 -8.83 2.82
CA VAL A 86 -10.08 -8.40 4.12
C VAL A 86 -11.11 -7.28 3.93
N THR A 87 -10.97 -6.42 2.92
CA THR A 87 -12.00 -5.43 2.57
C THR A 87 -13.29 -6.12 2.12
N LYS A 88 -13.18 -7.15 1.26
CA LYS A 88 -14.34 -7.95 0.84
C LYS A 88 -14.99 -8.63 2.05
N LYS A 89 -14.20 -9.21 2.95
CA LYS A 89 -14.70 -9.82 4.19
C LYS A 89 -15.43 -8.79 5.06
N ALA A 90 -14.85 -7.61 5.29
CA ALA A 90 -15.48 -6.54 6.04
C ALA A 90 -16.80 -6.07 5.42
N ALA A 91 -16.88 -5.98 4.09
CA ALA A 91 -18.10 -5.61 3.39
C ALA A 91 -19.21 -6.66 3.51
N LEU A 92 -18.88 -7.95 3.35
CA LEU A 92 -19.87 -9.03 3.43
C LEU A 92 -20.42 -9.24 4.84
N ASN A 93 -19.61 -8.96 5.86
CA ASN A 93 -19.98 -9.17 7.26
C ASN A 93 -20.33 -7.88 8.00
N PHE A 94 -20.47 -6.75 7.30
CA PHE A 94 -20.74 -5.46 7.93
C PHE A 94 -22.04 -5.52 8.77
N PRO A 95 -22.07 -5.03 10.02
CA PRO A 95 -21.05 -4.22 10.71
C PRO A 95 -20.15 -5.00 11.70
N ASP A 96 -19.72 -6.22 11.38
CA ASP A 96 -18.81 -7.00 12.22
C ASP A 96 -17.50 -6.26 12.52
N LYS A 97 -17.29 -5.97 13.81
CA LYS A 97 -16.12 -5.24 14.32
C LYS A 97 -14.82 -6.02 14.10
N LEU A 98 -14.83 -7.34 14.15
CA LEU A 98 -13.61 -8.14 13.95
C LEU A 98 -13.16 -8.09 12.49
N ALA A 99 -14.09 -8.21 11.55
CA ALA A 99 -13.79 -8.08 10.12
C ALA A 99 -13.31 -6.65 9.76
N LEU A 100 -13.91 -5.61 10.36
CA LEU A 100 -13.46 -4.23 10.20
C LEU A 100 -12.05 -4.02 10.78
N GLN A 101 -11.77 -4.55 11.97
CA GLN A 101 -10.45 -4.46 12.61
C GLN A 101 -9.37 -5.14 11.76
N GLU A 102 -9.65 -6.31 11.21
CA GLU A 102 -8.71 -7.01 10.32
C GLU A 102 -8.35 -6.19 9.08
N ALA A 103 -9.33 -5.46 8.52
CA ALA A 103 -9.08 -4.53 7.41
C ALA A 103 -8.24 -3.32 7.83
N GLN A 104 -8.49 -2.77 9.03
CA GLN A 104 -7.67 -1.68 9.58
C GLN A 104 -6.22 -2.12 9.81
N ASP A 105 -6.02 -3.28 10.43
CA ASP A 105 -4.67 -3.75 10.78
C ASP A 105 -3.86 -4.08 9.53
N THR A 106 -4.50 -4.67 8.51
CA THR A 106 -3.86 -4.89 7.21
C THR A 106 -3.47 -3.57 6.53
N ALA A 107 -4.33 -2.54 6.60
CA ALA A 107 -4.01 -1.23 6.03
C ALA A 107 -2.88 -0.52 6.79
N LYS A 108 -2.82 -0.62 8.13
CA LYS A 108 -1.72 -0.11 8.95
C LYS A 108 -0.41 -0.83 8.63
N GLU A 109 -0.44 -2.15 8.47
CA GLU A 109 0.72 -2.95 8.07
C GLU A 109 1.26 -2.50 6.70
N LEU A 110 0.37 -2.29 5.73
CA LEU A 110 0.73 -1.76 4.41
C LEU A 110 1.37 -0.37 4.50
N ALA A 111 0.81 0.55 5.30
CA ALA A 111 1.37 1.88 5.51
C ALA A 111 2.77 1.84 6.14
N GLN A 112 2.95 1.03 7.19
CA GLN A 112 4.25 0.87 7.85
C GLN A 112 5.31 0.33 6.88
N ARG A 113 4.96 -0.72 6.12
CA ARG A 113 5.87 -1.29 5.13
C ARG A 113 6.23 -0.30 4.03
N ALA A 114 5.25 0.41 3.47
CA ALA A 114 5.50 1.44 2.46
C ALA A 114 6.39 2.58 2.98
N GLN A 115 6.21 2.99 4.24
CA GLN A 115 7.06 4.03 4.84
C GLN A 115 8.49 3.54 5.09
N HIS A 116 8.65 2.33 5.65
CA HIS A 116 9.97 1.72 5.85
C HIS A 116 10.73 1.61 4.53
N PHE A 117 10.03 1.18 3.47
CA PHE A 117 10.55 1.06 2.12
C PHE A 117 10.95 2.40 1.50
N ARG A 118 10.15 3.45 1.69
CA ARG A 118 10.54 4.79 1.27
C ARG A 118 11.83 5.22 1.96
N MET A 119 11.94 5.02 3.27
CA MET A 119 13.13 5.40 4.04
C MET A 119 14.38 4.61 3.64
N SER A 120 14.26 3.32 3.32
CA SER A 120 15.42 2.52 2.88
C SER A 120 15.98 2.95 1.52
N LEU A 121 15.15 3.56 0.66
CA LEU A 121 15.52 4.00 -0.70
C LEU A 121 15.89 5.49 -0.78
N ASP A 122 15.60 6.29 0.24
CA ASP A 122 15.85 7.74 0.28
C ASP A 122 17.12 8.14 1.06
N VAL A 123 17.88 7.14 1.54
CA VAL A 123 19.15 7.27 2.30
C VAL A 123 20.30 6.76 1.47
#